data_AF-A0A392NT58-F1
#
_entry.id   AF-A0A392NT58-F1
#
_cell.length_a   1.000
_cell.length_b   1.000
_cell.length_c   1.000
_cell.angle_alpha   90.00
_cell.angle_beta   90.00
_cell.angle_gamma   90.00
#
_symmetry.space_group_name_H-M   'P 1'
#
loop_
_entity.id
_entity.type
_entity.pdbx_description
1 polymer ?
#
loop_
_entity_poly.entity_id
_entity_poly.type
_entity_poly.pdbx_seq_one_letter_code
_entity_poly.pdbx_strand_id
1 'polypeptide(L)'
;MGFMLPTCFGKRGFLEKYPPKEINFDKVRARNEKLEAEVLKLESELIDHRGKHEVYVSQMAELRETQVELRKVEQEFEELKSSSAAEKKRFEDEIGELKLAVAPAADEPETARGLTTRVELVEVIKSLGKKVLGEVKYGFENAVAQLKIANPRIELNTEGTGMLRKVENGQIVIPEKYRHMEMEEDDEEVEEDDNPEEDHEEGHDESSRTNA
;
A
#
# COMPACT_ATOMS: atom_id res chain seq x y z
N MET A 1 -92.11 -6.87 -30.76
CA MET A 1 -92.33 -8.27 -31.16
C MET A 1 -93.13 -8.95 -30.07
N GLY A 2 -94.40 -9.28 -30.32
CA GLY A 2 -95.22 -10.03 -29.36
C GLY A 2 -94.88 -11.51 -29.42
N PHE A 3 -94.53 -12.12 -28.27
CA PHE A 3 -94.37 -13.57 -28.19
C PHE A 3 -95.74 -14.24 -28.34
N MET A 4 -95.95 -14.99 -29.42
CA MET A 4 -97.08 -15.91 -29.52
C MET A 4 -96.81 -17.12 -28.61
N LEU A 5 -97.62 -17.25 -27.56
CA LEU A 5 -97.63 -18.46 -26.73
C LEU A 5 -98.07 -19.67 -27.58
N PRO A 6 -97.37 -20.81 -27.50
CA PRO A 6 -97.78 -22.03 -28.19
C PRO A 6 -99.23 -22.41 -27.82
N THR A 7 -100.03 -22.83 -28.81
CA THR A 7 -101.47 -23.14 -28.67
C THR A 7 -101.78 -24.26 -27.68
N CYS A 8 -100.77 -25.03 -27.23
CA CYS A 8 -100.90 -26.02 -26.16
C CYS A 8 -101.11 -25.42 -24.75
N PHE A 9 -100.79 -24.14 -24.53
CA PHE A 9 -101.07 -23.45 -23.26
C PHE A 9 -102.54 -23.00 -23.11
N GLY A 10 -103.33 -23.03 -24.20
CA GLY A 10 -104.74 -22.62 -24.19
C GLY A 10 -105.76 -23.72 -23.88
N LYS A 11 -105.32 -24.97 -23.68
CA LYS A 11 -106.24 -26.06 -23.29
C LYS A 11 -106.64 -25.88 -21.82
N ARG A 12 -107.95 -25.70 -21.57
CA ARG A 12 -108.55 -25.75 -20.22
C ARG A 12 -108.00 -26.98 -19.48
N GLY A 13 -107.26 -26.76 -18.39
CA GLY A 13 -106.65 -27.81 -17.54
C GLY A 13 -105.14 -28.02 -17.67
N PHE A 14 -104.41 -27.36 -18.60
CA PHE A 14 -102.95 -27.55 -18.72
C PHE A 14 -102.19 -27.14 -17.45
N LEU A 15 -102.51 -25.96 -16.90
CA LEU A 15 -101.93 -25.47 -15.63
C LEU A 15 -102.45 -26.21 -14.39
N GLU A 16 -103.51 -27.00 -14.52
CA GLU A 16 -104.10 -27.80 -13.44
C GLU A 16 -103.41 -29.17 -13.32
N LYS A 17 -102.98 -29.72 -14.47
CA LYS A 17 -102.19 -30.97 -14.53
C LYS A 17 -100.70 -30.76 -14.22
N TYR A 18 -100.20 -29.55 -14.45
CA TYR A 18 -98.85 -29.12 -14.13
C TYR A 18 -98.89 -27.73 -13.49
N PRO A 19 -99.21 -27.62 -12.19
CA PRO A 19 -99.18 -26.34 -11.51
C PRO A 19 -97.77 -25.74 -11.63
N PRO A 20 -97.63 -24.44 -11.90
CA PRO A 20 -96.35 -23.76 -11.82
C PRO A 20 -95.71 -24.10 -10.48
N LYS A 21 -94.47 -24.58 -10.49
CA LYS A 21 -93.75 -24.83 -9.23
C LYS A 21 -93.73 -23.52 -8.45
N GLU A 22 -94.35 -23.48 -7.28
CA GLU A 22 -94.23 -22.36 -6.36
C GLU A 22 -92.76 -22.26 -5.94
N ILE A 23 -92.08 -21.21 -6.42
CA ILE A 23 -90.71 -20.92 -6.02
C ILE A 23 -90.77 -20.38 -4.60
N ASN A 24 -90.18 -21.11 -3.66
CA ASN A 24 -90.02 -20.63 -2.29
C ASN A 24 -88.91 -19.55 -2.28
N PHE A 25 -89.33 -18.30 -2.38
CA PHE A 25 -88.44 -17.15 -2.46
C PHE A 25 -87.52 -17.03 -1.24
N ASP A 26 -87.98 -17.40 -0.05
CA ASP A 26 -87.16 -17.35 1.17
C ASP A 26 -86.01 -18.36 1.15
N LYS A 27 -86.25 -19.57 0.63
CA LYS A 27 -85.22 -20.59 0.44
C LYS A 27 -84.19 -20.17 -0.61
N VAL A 28 -84.62 -19.50 -1.68
CA VAL A 28 -83.70 -18.96 -2.70
C VAL A 28 -82.88 -17.81 -2.10
N ARG A 29 -83.50 -16.91 -1.32
CA ARG A 29 -82.81 -15.82 -0.63
C ARG A 29 -81.74 -16.34 0.32
N ALA A 30 -82.07 -17.27 1.21
CA ALA A 30 -81.11 -17.85 2.16
C ALA A 30 -79.94 -18.56 1.45
N ARG A 31 -80.17 -19.15 0.27
CA ARG A 31 -79.10 -19.74 -0.55
C ARG A 31 -78.21 -18.66 -1.16
N ASN A 32 -78.77 -17.57 -1.66
CA ASN A 32 -78.00 -16.47 -2.22
C ASN A 32 -77.14 -15.81 -1.15
N GLU A 33 -77.68 -15.52 0.04
CA GLU A 33 -76.91 -14.97 1.17
C GLU A 33 -75.74 -15.88 1.56
N LYS A 34 -75.96 -17.20 1.59
CA LYS A 34 -74.90 -18.18 1.86
C LYS A 34 -73.83 -18.18 0.77
N LEU A 35 -74.25 -18.15 -0.50
CA LEU A 35 -73.33 -18.11 -1.64
C LEU A 35 -72.51 -16.82 -1.65
N GLU A 36 -73.12 -15.67 -1.33
CA GLU A 36 -72.41 -14.39 -1.20
C GLU A 36 -71.32 -14.47 -0.13
N ALA A 37 -71.60 -15.06 1.04
CA ALA A 37 -70.61 -15.26 2.08
C ALA A 37 -69.46 -16.20 1.65
N GLU A 38 -69.77 -17.28 0.91
CA GLU A 38 -68.76 -18.18 0.35
C GLU A 38 -67.89 -17.50 -0.71
N VAL A 39 -68.48 -16.68 -1.58
CA VAL A 39 -67.76 -15.90 -2.59
C VAL A 39 -66.79 -14.92 -1.92
N LEU A 40 -67.23 -14.15 -0.92
CA LEU A 40 -66.37 -13.22 -0.19
C LEU A 40 -65.19 -13.93 0.50
N LYS A 41 -65.42 -15.13 1.05
CA LYS A 41 -64.36 -15.95 1.66
C LYS A 41 -63.33 -16.39 0.61
N LEU A 42 -63.80 -16.93 -0.52
CA LEU A 42 -62.92 -17.38 -1.61
C LEU A 42 -62.15 -16.22 -2.25
N GLU A 43 -62.77 -15.04 -2.38
CA GLU A 43 -62.09 -13.83 -2.84
C GLU A 43 -60.96 -13.41 -1.90
N SER A 44 -61.19 -13.47 -0.59
CA SER A 44 -60.18 -13.18 0.42
C SER A 44 -59.00 -14.16 0.36
N GLU A 45 -59.29 -15.46 0.22
CA GLU A 45 -58.26 -16.50 0.04
C GLU A 45 -57.48 -16.32 -1.27
N LEU A 46 -58.15 -15.96 -2.36
CA LEU A 46 -57.50 -15.69 -3.65
C LEU A 46 -56.53 -14.51 -3.56
N ILE A 47 -56.93 -13.43 -2.87
CA ILE A 47 -56.05 -12.26 -2.64
C ILE A 47 -54.81 -12.67 -1.83
N ASP A 48 -54.97 -13.45 -0.75
CA ASP A 48 -53.85 -13.93 0.06
C ASP A 48 -52.90 -14.82 -0.74
N HIS A 49 -53.44 -15.79 -1.50
CA HIS A 49 -52.64 -16.65 -2.37
C HIS A 49 -51.89 -15.87 -3.46
N ARG A 50 -52.54 -14.87 -4.05
CA ARG A 50 -51.91 -13.99 -5.04
C ARG A 50 -50.77 -13.20 -4.41
N GLY A 51 -50.98 -12.60 -3.24
CA GLY A 51 -49.96 -11.86 -2.52
C GLY A 51 -48.74 -12.74 -2.19
N LYS A 52 -48.97 -13.97 -1.70
CA LYS A 52 -47.90 -14.95 -1.46
C LYS A 52 -47.13 -15.28 -2.74
N HIS A 53 -47.83 -15.51 -3.84
CA HIS A 53 -47.19 -15.79 -5.12
C HIS A 53 -46.31 -14.62 -5.61
N GLU A 54 -46.81 -13.39 -5.50
CA GLU A 54 -46.05 -12.18 -5.86
C GLU A 54 -44.77 -12.06 -5.01
N VAL A 55 -44.83 -12.30 -3.70
CA VAL A 55 -43.66 -12.32 -2.82
C VAL A 55 -42.64 -13.38 -3.23
N TYR A 56 -43.08 -14.61 -3.51
CA TYR A 56 -42.17 -15.69 -3.94
C TYR A 56 -41.50 -15.37 -5.28
N VAL A 57 -42.22 -14.78 -6.23
CA VAL A 57 -41.65 -14.38 -7.52
C VAL A 57 -40.60 -13.29 -7.34
N SER A 58 -40.85 -12.28 -6.49
CA SER A 58 -39.86 -11.25 -6.18
C SER A 58 -38.61 -11.83 -5.53
N GLN A 59 -38.76 -12.69 -4.52
CA GLN A 59 -37.63 -13.38 -3.87
C GLN A 59 -36.82 -14.21 -4.85
N MET A 60 -37.49 -14.92 -5.77
CA MET A 60 -36.81 -15.70 -6.81
C MET A 60 -36.05 -14.82 -7.81
N ALA A 61 -36.51 -13.59 -8.06
CA ALA A 61 -35.79 -12.64 -8.91
C ALA A 61 -34.54 -12.11 -8.19
N GLU A 62 -34.66 -11.69 -6.93
CA GLU A 62 -33.53 -11.23 -6.10
C GLU A 62 -32.46 -12.31 -5.91
N LEU A 63 -32.87 -13.56 -5.68
CA LEU A 63 -31.95 -14.70 -5.58
C LEU A 63 -31.18 -14.94 -6.88
N ARG A 64 -31.80 -14.69 -8.04
CA ARG A 64 -31.10 -14.81 -9.33
C ARG A 64 -30.10 -13.69 -9.53
N GLU A 65 -30.46 -12.46 -9.17
CA GLU A 65 -29.58 -11.30 -9.28
C GLU A 65 -28.35 -11.46 -8.37
N THR A 66 -28.55 -11.79 -7.10
CA THR A 66 -27.46 -12.04 -6.15
C THR A 66 -26.56 -13.20 -6.57
N GLN A 67 -27.09 -14.24 -7.22
CA GLN A 67 -26.27 -15.30 -7.80
C GLN A 67 -25.39 -14.83 -8.97
N VAL A 68 -25.86 -13.88 -9.78
CA VAL A 68 -25.04 -13.29 -10.86
C VAL A 68 -23.93 -12.44 -10.26
N GLU A 69 -24.24 -11.59 -9.27
CA GLU A 69 -23.26 -10.77 -8.58
C GLU A 69 -22.20 -11.64 -7.88
N LEU A 70 -22.62 -12.71 -7.21
CA LEU A 70 -21.70 -13.63 -6.53
C LEU A 70 -20.71 -14.25 -7.52
N ARG A 71 -21.19 -14.74 -8.68
CA ARG A 71 -20.30 -15.29 -9.72
C ARG A 71 -19.32 -14.26 -10.26
N LYS A 72 -19.76 -13.00 -10.39
CA LYS A 72 -18.88 -11.91 -10.83
C LYS A 72 -17.77 -11.64 -9.81
N VAL A 73 -18.11 -11.58 -8.53
CA VAL A 73 -17.14 -11.40 -7.43
C VAL A 73 -16.18 -12.59 -7.35
N GLU A 74 -16.66 -13.82 -7.51
CA GLU A 74 -15.80 -15.02 -7.56
C GLU A 74 -14.79 -14.95 -8.71
N GLN A 75 -15.20 -14.46 -9.88
CA GLN A 75 -14.31 -14.27 -11.02
C GLN A 75 -13.26 -13.20 -10.76
N GLU A 76 -13.65 -12.03 -10.25
CA GLU A 76 -12.73 -10.95 -9.89
C GLU A 76 -11.74 -11.38 -8.81
N PHE A 77 -12.18 -12.19 -7.85
CA PHE A 77 -11.32 -12.75 -6.80
C PHE A 77 -10.25 -13.68 -7.36
N GLU A 78 -10.60 -14.57 -8.30
CA GLU A 78 -9.62 -15.47 -8.91
C GLU A 78 -8.64 -14.71 -9.82
N GLU A 79 -9.10 -13.67 -10.53
CA GLU A 79 -8.22 -12.78 -11.29
C GLU A 79 -7.23 -12.05 -10.37
N LEU A 80 -7.72 -11.44 -9.29
CA LEU A 80 -6.89 -10.75 -8.31
C LEU A 80 -5.85 -11.68 -7.67
N LYS A 81 -6.25 -12.92 -7.34
CA LYS A 81 -5.37 -13.93 -6.79
C LYS A 81 -4.26 -14.32 -7.78
N SER A 82 -4.59 -14.45 -9.07
CA SER A 82 -3.62 -14.75 -10.12
C SER A 82 -2.63 -13.59 -10.34
N SER A 83 -3.12 -12.35 -10.34
CA SER A 83 -2.30 -11.13 -10.41
C SER A 83 -1.37 -11.01 -9.22
N SER A 84 -1.89 -11.20 -8.00
CA SER A 84 -1.09 -11.16 -6.77
C SER A 84 0.02 -12.23 -6.74
N ALA A 85 -0.27 -13.45 -7.22
CA ALA A 85 0.75 -14.50 -7.33
C ALA A 85 1.86 -14.14 -8.32
N ALA A 86 1.51 -13.52 -9.46
CA ALA A 86 2.47 -13.07 -10.45
C ALA A 86 3.34 -11.92 -9.91
N GLU A 87 2.75 -10.92 -9.25
CA GLU A 87 3.48 -9.81 -8.62
C GLU A 87 4.42 -10.31 -7.52
N LYS A 88 3.97 -11.24 -6.68
CA LYS A 88 4.81 -11.82 -5.64
C LYS A 88 6.07 -12.47 -6.21
N LYS A 89 5.92 -13.26 -7.29
CA LYS A 89 7.06 -13.87 -7.98
C LYS A 89 8.02 -12.81 -8.53
N ARG A 90 7.48 -11.76 -9.17
CA ARG A 90 8.27 -10.65 -9.69
C ARG A 90 9.09 -9.96 -8.59
N PHE A 91 8.48 -9.69 -7.43
CA PHE A 91 9.20 -9.11 -6.30
C PHE A 91 10.25 -10.06 -5.71
N GLU A 92 9.98 -11.35 -5.66
CA GLU A 92 10.98 -12.35 -5.25
C GLU A 92 12.20 -12.36 -6.18
N ASP A 93 11.97 -12.27 -7.50
CA ASP A 93 13.02 -12.19 -8.52
C ASP A 93 13.83 -10.88 -8.37
N GLU A 94 13.16 -9.71 -8.27
CA GLU A 94 13.80 -8.39 -8.09
C GLU A 94 14.62 -8.33 -6.79
N ILE A 95 14.11 -8.88 -5.68
CA ILE A 95 14.86 -8.98 -4.41
C ILE A 95 16.09 -9.87 -4.57
N GLY A 96 15.98 -10.97 -5.33
CA GLY A 96 17.10 -11.86 -5.63
C GLY A 96 18.21 -11.13 -6.41
N GLU A 97 17.84 -10.40 -7.46
CA GLU A 97 18.77 -9.60 -8.26
C GLU A 97 19.42 -8.49 -7.43
N LEU A 98 18.63 -7.75 -6.64
CA LEU A 98 19.16 -6.70 -5.76
C LEU A 98 20.15 -7.27 -4.74
N LYS A 99 19.85 -8.42 -4.13
CA LYS A 99 20.77 -9.10 -3.19
C LYS A 99 22.09 -9.49 -3.85
N LEU A 100 22.07 -9.92 -5.11
CA LEU A 100 23.29 -10.21 -5.87
C LEU A 100 24.07 -8.93 -6.19
N ALA A 101 23.37 -7.84 -6.53
CA ALA A 101 23.99 -6.55 -6.85
C ALA A 101 24.64 -5.86 -5.65
N VAL A 102 24.09 -6.06 -4.44
CA VAL A 102 24.64 -5.52 -3.18
C VAL A 102 25.49 -6.52 -2.39
N ALA A 103 25.85 -7.65 -3.02
CA ALA A 103 26.70 -8.65 -2.37
C ALA A 103 28.10 -8.06 -2.11
N PRO A 104 28.68 -8.30 -0.92
CA PRO A 104 30.02 -7.86 -0.59
C PRO A 104 31.08 -8.35 -1.58
N ALA A 105 32.06 -7.52 -1.89
CA ALA A 105 33.19 -7.92 -2.71
C ALA A 105 34.16 -8.80 -1.89
N ALA A 106 34.87 -9.73 -2.53
CA ALA A 106 35.80 -10.64 -1.83
C ALA A 106 36.96 -9.88 -1.16
N ASP A 107 37.35 -8.74 -1.72
CA ASP A 107 38.39 -7.82 -1.26
C ASP A 107 37.84 -6.63 -0.48
N GLU A 108 36.57 -6.68 -0.05
CA GLU A 108 35.96 -5.58 0.70
C GLU A 108 36.59 -5.45 2.11
N PRO A 109 37.09 -4.25 2.46
CA PRO A 109 37.73 -4.03 3.75
C PRO A 109 36.71 -4.10 4.89
N GLU A 110 37.15 -4.52 6.08
CA GLU A 110 36.26 -4.62 7.26
C GLU A 110 35.59 -3.30 7.62
N THR A 111 36.23 -2.16 7.35
CA THR A 111 35.67 -0.82 7.58
C THR A 111 34.53 -0.45 6.63
N ALA A 112 34.43 -1.13 5.48
CA ALA A 112 33.32 -0.96 4.54
C ALA A 112 32.19 -1.97 4.77
N ARG A 113 32.49 -3.09 5.45
CA ARG A 113 31.48 -4.12 5.75
C ARG A 113 30.40 -3.57 6.67
N GLY A 114 29.15 -3.71 6.22
CA GLY A 114 27.99 -3.31 7.01
C GLY A 114 27.57 -1.86 6.83
N LEU A 115 28.23 -1.10 5.94
CA LEU A 115 27.70 0.19 5.50
C LEU A 115 26.44 -0.08 4.66
N THR A 116 25.30 0.40 5.13
CA THR A 116 23.99 0.17 4.50
C THR A 116 23.46 1.40 3.78
N THR A 117 24.02 2.57 4.09
CA THR A 117 23.58 3.83 3.50
C THR A 117 24.73 4.60 2.84
N ARG A 118 24.39 5.43 1.86
CA ARG A 118 25.35 6.36 1.24
C ARG A 118 25.93 7.35 2.27
N VAL A 119 25.16 7.72 3.29
CA VAL A 119 25.58 8.67 4.33
C VAL A 119 26.73 8.07 5.14
N GLU A 120 26.57 6.85 5.63
CA GLU A 120 27.61 6.12 6.39
C GLU A 120 28.90 6.00 5.55
N LEU A 121 28.79 5.68 4.26
CA LEU A 121 29.96 5.62 3.35
C LEU A 121 30.66 6.98 3.22
N VAL A 122 29.91 8.06 3.04
CA VAL A 122 30.48 9.41 2.91
C VAL A 122 31.16 9.85 4.21
N GLU A 123 30.62 9.51 5.38
CA GLU A 123 31.24 9.77 6.68
C GLU A 123 32.57 9.04 6.84
N VAL A 124 32.62 7.75 6.48
CA VAL A 124 33.87 6.97 6.47
C VAL A 124 34.89 7.60 5.52
N ILE A 125 34.50 7.99 4.31
CA ILE A 125 35.40 8.66 3.35
C ILE A 125 35.95 9.96 3.92
N LYS A 126 35.10 10.81 4.54
CA LYS A 126 35.52 12.06 5.16
C LYS A 126 36.51 11.83 6.30
N SER A 127 36.20 10.89 7.20
CA SER A 127 37.08 10.57 8.33
C SER A 127 38.43 10.02 7.86
N LEU A 128 38.43 9.17 6.84
CA LEU A 128 39.64 8.60 6.25
C LEU A 128 40.48 9.69 5.55
N GLY A 129 39.83 10.60 4.82
CA GLY A 129 40.48 11.75 4.19
C GLY A 129 41.21 12.62 5.21
N LYS A 130 40.53 13.01 6.30
CA LYS A 130 41.14 13.78 7.40
C LYS A 130 42.34 13.04 8.01
N LYS A 131 42.21 11.73 8.27
CA LYS A 131 43.28 10.92 8.85
C LYS A 131 44.50 10.84 7.94
N VAL A 132 44.32 10.58 6.64
CA VAL A 132 45.41 10.51 5.66
C VAL A 132 46.14 11.85 5.56
N LEU A 133 45.41 12.97 5.50
CA LEU A 133 46.01 14.30 5.47
C LEU A 133 46.86 14.57 6.72
N GLY A 134 46.36 14.20 7.90
CA GLY A 134 47.12 14.29 9.16
C GLY A 134 48.39 13.45 9.16
N GLU A 135 48.32 12.19 8.72
CA GLU A 135 49.48 11.29 8.63
C GLU A 135 50.53 11.81 7.63
N VAL A 136 50.12 12.36 6.49
CA VAL A 136 51.03 12.96 5.50
C VAL A 136 51.70 14.22 6.04
N LYS A 137 50.94 15.12 6.68
CA LYS A 137 51.48 16.33 7.32
C LYS A 137 52.55 15.97 8.35
N TYR A 138 52.24 15.04 9.25
CA TYR A 138 53.18 14.55 10.24
C TYR A 138 54.44 13.92 9.60
N GLY A 139 54.25 13.07 8.58
CA GLY A 139 55.35 12.44 7.86
C GLY A 139 56.29 13.46 7.21
N PHE A 140 55.75 14.52 6.61
CA PHE A 140 56.52 15.62 6.04
C PHE A 140 57.31 16.39 7.09
N GLU A 141 56.66 16.83 8.18
CA GLU A 141 57.31 17.56 9.26
C GLU A 141 58.46 16.76 9.88
N ASN A 142 58.23 15.46 10.10
CA ASN A 142 59.24 14.53 10.58
C ASN A 142 60.42 14.38 9.59
N ALA A 143 60.15 14.25 8.29
CA ALA A 143 61.20 14.18 7.27
C ALA A 143 62.03 15.47 7.22
N VAL A 144 61.40 16.64 7.32
CA VAL A 144 62.09 17.94 7.40
C VAL A 144 62.98 18.00 8.64
N ALA A 145 62.48 17.56 9.80
CA ALA A 145 63.26 17.50 11.04
C ALA A 145 64.48 16.57 10.90
N GLN A 146 64.29 15.38 10.33
CA GLN A 146 65.38 14.43 10.06
C GLN A 146 66.44 15.02 9.11
N LEU A 147 66.03 15.74 8.07
CA LEU A 147 66.94 16.40 7.14
C LEU A 147 67.76 17.52 7.80
N LYS A 148 67.16 18.29 8.73
CA LYS A 148 67.89 19.31 9.52
C LYS A 148 68.96 18.68 10.39
N ILE A 149 68.69 17.52 10.98
CA ILE A 149 69.66 16.76 11.78
C ILE A 149 70.81 16.25 10.90
N ALA A 150 70.50 15.70 9.72
CA ALA A 150 71.49 15.19 8.79
C ALA A 150 72.38 16.29 8.17
N ASN A 151 71.82 17.50 7.99
CA ASN A 151 72.49 18.64 7.34
C ASN A 151 72.52 19.90 8.23
N PRO A 152 73.25 19.89 9.37
CA PRO A 152 73.15 20.95 10.38
C PRO A 152 73.70 22.31 9.94
N ARG A 153 74.39 22.39 8.79
CA ARG A 153 74.99 23.63 8.25
C ARG A 153 74.15 24.27 7.14
N ILE A 154 73.04 23.66 6.77
CA ILE A 154 72.17 24.12 5.67
C ILE A 154 70.81 24.47 6.26
N GLU A 155 70.34 25.67 5.97
CA GLU A 155 68.98 26.09 6.29
C GLU A 155 68.03 25.59 5.20
N LEU A 156 67.04 24.78 5.59
CA LEU A 156 66.03 24.27 4.66
C LEU A 156 64.92 25.30 4.50
N ASN A 157 64.70 25.75 3.26
CA ASN A 157 63.52 26.54 2.93
C ASN A 157 62.33 25.62 2.62
N THR A 158 61.28 25.70 3.42
CA THR A 158 60.00 25.00 3.20
C THR A 158 58.88 25.96 2.81
N GLU A 159 59.17 27.24 2.61
CA GLU A 159 58.19 28.22 2.16
C GLU A 159 57.71 27.88 0.74
N GLY A 160 56.39 27.87 0.55
CA GLY A 160 55.78 27.52 -0.73
C GLY A 160 55.82 26.02 -1.07
N THR A 161 56.23 25.14 -0.15
CA THR A 161 56.05 23.69 -0.34
C THR A 161 54.58 23.31 -0.19
N GLY A 162 54.10 22.40 -1.03
CA GLY A 162 52.75 21.86 -0.97
C GLY A 162 52.67 20.53 -1.73
N MET A 163 51.65 19.72 -1.45
CA MET A 163 51.52 18.38 -2.05
C MET A 163 51.42 18.43 -3.58
N LEU A 164 50.80 19.48 -4.12
CA LEU A 164 50.60 19.69 -5.55
C LEU A 164 51.78 20.38 -6.24
N ARG A 165 52.84 20.76 -5.51
CA ARG A 165 53.96 21.54 -6.02
C ARG A 165 55.18 20.66 -6.27
N LYS A 166 56.04 21.08 -7.19
CA LYS A 166 57.31 20.38 -7.50
C LYS A 166 58.45 21.37 -7.71
N VAL A 167 59.68 20.87 -7.68
CA VAL A 167 60.87 21.68 -7.98
C VAL A 167 61.19 21.61 -9.47
N GLU A 168 61.21 22.76 -10.14
CA GLU A 168 61.73 22.94 -11.51
C GLU A 168 62.80 24.03 -11.50
N ASN A 169 64.00 23.72 -12.02
CA ASN A 169 65.12 24.67 -12.10
C ASN A 169 65.45 25.38 -10.77
N GLY A 170 65.28 24.68 -9.64
CA GLY A 170 65.53 25.23 -8.30
C GLY A 170 64.41 26.11 -7.74
N GLN A 171 63.27 26.23 -8.43
CA GLN A 171 62.08 26.94 -7.96
C GLN A 171 60.95 25.96 -7.67
N ILE A 172 60.18 26.23 -6.61
CA ILE A 172 58.97 25.47 -6.31
C ILE A 172 57.83 26.06 -7.15
N VAL A 173 57.24 25.24 -8.01
CA VAL A 173 56.18 25.63 -8.94
C VAL A 173 55.01 24.67 -8.88
N ILE A 174 53.81 25.18 -9.15
CA ILE A 174 52.60 24.36 -9.32
C ILE A 174 52.56 23.91 -10.77
N PRO A 175 52.60 22.60 -11.07
CA PRO A 175 52.39 22.10 -12.41
C PRO A 175 51.03 22.56 -12.97
N GLU A 176 50.97 22.87 -14.26
CA GLU A 176 49.75 23.37 -14.91
C GLU A 176 48.50 22.53 -14.60
N LYS A 177 48.64 21.19 -14.64
CA LYS A 177 47.57 20.24 -14.35
C LYS A 177 46.97 20.34 -12.94
N TYR A 178 47.65 21.01 -12.00
CA TYR A 178 47.20 21.16 -10.61
C TYR A 178 46.77 22.58 -10.26
N ARG A 179 46.90 23.56 -11.19
CA ARG A 179 46.55 24.96 -10.89
C ARG A 179 45.09 25.16 -10.49
N HIS A 180 44.18 24.34 -11.00
CA HIS A 180 42.76 24.45 -10.66
C HIS A 180 42.41 23.83 -9.29
N MET A 181 43.07 22.74 -8.89
CA MET A 181 42.81 22.08 -7.61
C MET A 181 43.32 22.89 -6.43
N GLU A 182 44.41 23.64 -6.59
CA GLU A 182 44.92 24.48 -5.51
C GLU A 182 43.97 25.65 -5.18
N MET A 183 43.19 26.13 -6.16
CA MET A 183 42.17 27.15 -5.92
C MET A 183 40.94 26.59 -5.19
N GLU A 184 40.67 25.30 -5.36
CA GLU A 184 39.56 24.60 -4.66
C GLU A 184 39.94 24.23 -3.22
N GLU A 185 41.22 23.90 -2.94
CA GLU A 185 41.72 23.67 -1.56
C GLU A 185 41.58 24.92 -0.67
N ASP A 186 41.83 26.12 -1.22
CA ASP A 186 41.69 27.38 -0.47
C ASP A 186 40.22 27.76 -0.19
N ASP A 187 39.26 27.28 -1.02
CA ASP A 187 37.82 27.56 -0.88
C ASP A 187 37.10 26.52 0.01
N GLU A 188 37.70 25.33 0.23
CA GLU A 188 37.18 24.24 1.08
C GLU A 188 37.78 24.21 2.50
N GLU A 189 38.43 25.29 2.96
CA GLU A 189 38.69 25.52 4.40
C GLU A 189 37.34 25.71 5.15
N VAL A 190 36.61 24.60 5.30
CA VAL A 190 35.40 24.49 6.10
C VAL A 190 35.80 24.66 7.56
N GLU A 191 35.39 25.81 8.11
CA GLU A 191 35.06 26.09 9.51
C GLU A 191 35.56 25.02 10.48
N GLU A 192 36.64 25.35 11.22
CA GLU A 192 36.99 24.65 12.45
C GLU A 192 35.76 24.66 13.37
N ASP A 193 34.99 23.58 13.34
CA ASP A 193 33.96 23.30 14.35
C ASP A 193 34.74 23.00 15.64
N ASP A 194 34.99 24.08 16.40
CA ASP A 194 35.42 24.07 17.79
C ASP A 194 34.44 23.22 18.59
N ASN A 195 34.68 21.91 18.65
CA ASN A 195 34.08 21.08 19.67
C ASN A 195 35.00 21.15 20.90
N PRO A 196 34.64 21.88 21.96
CA PRO A 196 35.44 21.90 23.17
C PRO A 196 35.46 20.50 23.78
N GLU A 197 36.67 20.02 24.08
CA GLU A 197 36.92 18.88 24.94
C GLU A 197 36.19 19.10 26.29
N GLU A 198 35.06 18.42 26.49
CA GLU A 198 34.53 18.18 27.84
C GLU A 198 35.29 17.01 28.45
N ASP A 199 36.40 17.33 29.10
CA ASP A 199 36.98 16.48 30.14
C ASP A 199 36.76 17.20 31.48
N HIS A 200 35.86 16.67 32.31
CA HIS A 200 36.08 16.57 33.75
C HIS A 200 35.20 15.49 34.37
N GLU A 201 35.90 14.43 34.80
CA GLU A 201 35.52 13.47 35.82
C GLU A 201 34.94 14.15 37.08
N GLU A 202 33.91 13.55 37.68
CA GLU A 202 33.97 12.91 39.01
C GLU A 202 32.56 12.53 39.49
N GLY A 203 32.46 11.38 40.15
CA GLY A 203 31.20 10.71 40.44
C GLY A 203 30.41 11.30 41.60
N HIS A 204 29.16 10.84 41.71
CA HIS A 204 28.61 10.39 42.98
C HIS A 204 27.41 9.46 42.77
N ASP A 205 27.56 8.27 43.34
CA ASP A 205 26.53 7.33 43.80
C ASP A 205 25.33 8.07 44.42
N GLU A 206 24.09 7.72 44.04
CA GLU A 206 23.07 7.25 44.99
C GLU A 206 21.93 6.52 44.27
N SER A 207 21.73 5.27 44.73
CA SER A 207 20.52 4.45 44.67
C SER A 207 19.20 5.24 44.76
N SER A 208 18.21 4.90 43.92
CA SER A 208 16.88 4.41 44.37
C SER A 208 15.96 3.97 43.23
N ARG A 209 15.47 2.74 43.38
CA ARG A 209 14.19 2.18 42.89
C ARG A 209 13.09 3.22 42.67
N THR A 210 12.30 3.07 41.59
CA THR A 210 10.97 2.42 41.64
C THR A 210 10.39 2.24 40.24
N ASN A 211 9.96 1.00 39.93
CA ASN A 211 8.93 0.72 38.94
C ASN A 211 7.58 1.24 39.46
N ALA A 212 6.79 1.83 38.58
CA ALA A 212 5.33 1.87 38.64
C ALA A 212 4.80 1.70 37.21
#